data_AF-A0A2U1VBP5-F1
#
_entry.id   AF-A0A2U1VBP5-F1
#
_cell.length_a   1.000
_cell.length_b   1.000
_cell.length_c   1.000
_cell.angle_alpha   90.00
_cell.angle_beta   90.00
_cell.angle_gamma   90.00
#
_symmetry.space_group_name_H-M   'P 1'
#
loop_
_entity.id
_entity.type
_entity.pdbx_description
1 polymer ?
#
loop_
_entity_poly.entity_id
_entity_poly.type
_entity_poly.pdbx_seq_one_letter_code
_entity_poly.pdbx_strand_id
1 'polypeptide(L)'
;MRRSTPEDVPMKRPTLGAALFLGLLGSLSVAAPALAASTPSAAATPAPPASGDGCAQGLDRLGQQVAALEAAGPGTPAPVTPQEIAQLRALQQGAQGAAQQGNAPACQAILGEALALQDSIAHPRAIAADELEDAKLRSPDGADLGSVSELIIDPNSGRVAYAVVELGGFLGLGESHFPVPWALFTPSGDGYVLNVPKDKLTNAPRFSESNRPNMNDRQWAMAIHTYYGVSPYWTRDSATLAAIAGATGGGNDAAQPLRQEVQRLSQEVARLNRELQQARGAAGSSGSPPPAGTGSAIPGGDSGSNPGNAAPQPPVSQQ
;
A
#
# COMPACT_ATOMS: atom_id res chain seq x y z
N MET A 1 24.72 -48.87 30.71
CA MET A 1 25.03 -47.94 31.83
C MET A 1 23.85 -46.98 31.97
N ARG A 2 23.34 -46.83 33.20
CA ARG A 2 22.17 -46.02 33.55
C ARG A 2 22.52 -44.53 33.79
N ARG A 3 21.47 -43.70 33.83
CA ARG A 3 21.28 -42.38 34.50
C ARG A 3 21.79 -41.14 33.76
N SER A 4 21.14 -39.97 33.82
CA SER A 4 19.86 -39.52 34.39
C SER A 4 19.57 -38.11 33.84
N THR A 5 18.30 -37.74 33.70
CA THR A 5 17.83 -36.33 33.65
C THR A 5 17.56 -35.82 35.08
N PRO A 6 17.07 -34.57 35.26
CA PRO A 6 17.84 -33.37 35.61
C PRO A 6 17.67 -32.97 37.09
N GLU A 7 18.65 -32.26 37.67
CA GLU A 7 18.56 -31.72 39.03
C GLU A 7 17.94 -30.31 39.05
N ASP A 8 16.93 -30.22 39.90
CA ASP A 8 16.15 -29.09 40.38
C ASP A 8 17.05 -28.07 41.11
N VAL A 9 16.99 -26.79 40.74
CA VAL A 9 17.65 -25.70 41.50
C VAL A 9 16.57 -24.82 42.12
N PRO A 10 16.37 -24.86 43.46
CA PRO A 10 15.37 -24.04 44.12
C PRO A 10 15.84 -22.58 44.27
N MET A 11 15.21 -21.65 43.55
CA MET A 11 15.40 -20.22 43.80
C MET A 11 14.53 -19.72 44.95
N LYS A 12 15.23 -19.13 45.91
CA LYS A 12 14.83 -18.66 47.23
C LYS A 12 14.01 -17.37 47.12
N ARG A 13 12.78 -17.38 47.64
CA ARG A 13 11.93 -16.19 47.76
C ARG A 13 12.47 -15.27 48.86
N PRO A 14 12.72 -13.98 48.61
CA PRO A 14 12.96 -13.02 49.69
C PRO A 14 11.61 -12.54 50.25
N THR A 15 11.38 -12.86 51.52
CA THR A 15 10.39 -12.23 52.41
C THR A 15 10.83 -10.80 52.71
N LEU A 16 10.03 -9.81 52.33
CA LEU A 16 10.17 -8.42 52.78
C LEU A 16 8.92 -8.05 53.57
N GLY A 17 9.19 -7.63 54.81
CA GLY A 17 8.22 -7.44 55.86
C GLY A 17 7.29 -6.25 55.64
N ALA A 18 6.13 -6.39 56.28
CA ALA A 18 5.14 -5.35 56.46
C ALA A 18 5.75 -4.12 57.18
N ALA A 19 5.57 -2.95 56.59
CA ALA A 19 5.67 -1.67 57.29
C ALA A 19 4.37 -0.90 57.07
N LEU A 20 3.62 -0.74 58.16
CA LEU A 20 2.49 0.17 58.26
C LEU A 20 2.95 1.60 57.96
N PHE A 21 2.26 2.28 57.04
CA PHE A 21 2.21 3.74 57.01
C PHE A 21 0.75 4.18 56.97
N LEU A 22 0.24 4.56 58.15
CA LEU A 22 -0.88 5.49 58.29
C LEU A 22 -0.36 6.90 57.99
N GLY A 23 -1.07 7.68 57.16
CA GLY A 23 -0.84 9.12 57.14
C GLY A 23 -1.37 9.87 55.92
N LEU A 24 -2.42 10.65 56.17
CA LEU A 24 -2.88 11.85 55.47
C LEU A 24 -3.53 11.72 54.07
N LEU A 25 -4.86 11.83 54.11
CA LEU A 25 -5.70 12.44 53.09
C LEU A 25 -5.20 13.86 52.76
N GLY A 26 -4.70 14.05 51.55
CA GLY A 26 -4.45 15.36 50.95
C GLY A 26 -5.19 15.44 49.61
N SER A 27 -6.28 16.19 49.56
CA SER A 27 -7.08 16.45 48.38
C SER A 27 -6.29 17.26 47.35
N LEU A 28 -5.76 16.60 46.32
CA LEU A 28 -5.19 17.28 45.16
C LEU A 28 -6.30 17.59 44.15
N SER A 29 -6.82 18.81 44.25
CA SER A 29 -7.65 19.44 43.22
C SER A 29 -6.74 19.75 42.03
N VAL A 30 -6.85 18.98 40.95
CA VAL A 30 -6.14 19.28 39.69
C VAL A 30 -6.94 20.35 38.95
N ALA A 31 -6.43 21.57 38.96
CA ALA A 31 -6.89 22.64 38.11
C ALA A 31 -6.52 22.33 36.65
N ALA A 32 -7.52 22.33 35.76
CA ALA A 32 -7.35 22.21 34.32
C ALA A 32 -6.60 23.44 33.77
N PRO A 33 -5.70 23.29 32.77
CA PRO A 33 -5.07 24.44 32.14
C PRO A 33 -6.11 25.16 31.26
N ALA A 34 -6.26 26.47 31.52
CA ALA A 34 -6.99 27.37 30.63
C ALA A 34 -6.22 27.49 29.30
N LEU A 35 -6.81 26.98 28.22
CA LEU A 35 -6.36 27.20 26.86
C LEU A 35 -6.51 28.70 26.54
N ALA A 36 -5.38 29.36 26.29
CA ALA A 36 -5.32 30.73 25.81
C ALA A 36 -5.91 30.81 24.40
N ALA A 37 -6.87 31.71 24.22
CA ALA A 37 -7.48 32.03 22.95
C ALA A 37 -6.47 32.73 22.01
N SER A 38 -6.24 32.14 20.84
CA SER A 38 -5.63 32.81 19.70
C SER A 38 -6.72 33.43 18.81
N THR A 39 -6.46 34.65 18.34
CA THR A 39 -7.34 35.51 17.54
C THR A 39 -7.68 34.93 16.15
N PRO A 40 -8.90 35.14 15.61
CA PRO A 40 -9.22 34.74 14.25
C PRO A 40 -8.74 35.76 13.22
N SER A 41 -8.09 35.30 12.15
CA SER A 41 -7.71 36.10 10.98
C SER A 41 -8.31 35.50 9.71
N ALA A 42 -9.12 36.31 9.03
CA ALA A 42 -9.48 36.31 7.60
C ALA A 42 -10.11 35.03 6.97
N ALA A 43 -11.45 35.05 6.95
CA ALA A 43 -12.32 34.76 5.81
C ALA A 43 -11.91 33.63 4.83
N ALA A 44 -12.19 32.38 5.24
CA ALA A 44 -12.57 31.33 4.31
C ALA A 44 -14.10 31.42 4.08
N THR A 45 -14.51 31.44 2.82
CA THR A 45 -15.90 31.26 2.38
C THR A 45 -16.51 30.06 3.11
N PRO A 46 -17.74 30.13 3.65
CA PRO A 46 -18.34 28.96 4.30
C PRO A 46 -18.48 27.86 3.25
N ALA A 47 -17.76 26.77 3.47
CA ALA A 47 -18.12 25.50 2.86
C ALA A 47 -19.60 25.23 3.18
N PRO A 48 -20.37 24.62 2.25
CA PRO A 48 -21.74 24.21 2.56
C PRO A 48 -21.73 23.40 3.86
N PRO A 49 -22.77 23.48 4.71
CA PRO A 49 -22.78 22.73 5.95
C PRO A 49 -22.55 21.26 5.60
N ALA A 50 -21.42 20.72 6.05
CA ALA A 50 -21.30 19.29 6.23
C ALA A 50 -22.51 18.94 7.09
N SER A 51 -23.50 18.31 6.49
CA SER A 51 -24.75 17.93 7.16
C SER A 51 -24.38 17.32 8.50
N GLY A 52 -24.79 17.96 9.59
CA GLY A 52 -24.46 17.56 10.97
C GLY A 52 -24.82 16.10 11.28
N ASP A 53 -25.64 15.51 10.41
CA ASP A 53 -26.03 14.11 10.38
C ASP A 53 -24.84 13.15 10.23
N GLY A 54 -23.75 13.54 9.55
CA GLY A 54 -22.61 12.64 9.32
C GLY A 54 -21.86 12.27 10.59
N CYS A 55 -21.72 13.22 11.52
CA CYS A 55 -21.11 12.98 12.84
C CYS A 55 -22.05 12.15 13.73
N ALA A 56 -23.34 12.49 13.78
CA ALA A 56 -24.32 11.76 14.57
C ALA A 56 -24.47 10.29 14.11
N GLN A 57 -24.64 10.06 12.81
CA GLN A 57 -24.70 8.72 12.24
C GLN A 57 -23.40 7.93 12.44
N GLY A 58 -22.25 8.62 12.37
CA GLY A 58 -20.94 8.02 12.64
C GLY A 58 -20.79 7.57 14.10
N LEU A 59 -21.24 8.40 15.05
CA LEU A 59 -21.26 8.09 16.48
C LEU A 59 -22.17 6.90 16.80
N ASP A 60 -23.36 6.83 16.19
CA ASP A 60 -24.28 5.71 16.39
C ASP A 60 -23.68 4.40 15.87
N ARG A 61 -23.09 4.43 14.67
CA ARG A 61 -22.43 3.25 14.08
C ARG A 61 -21.24 2.80 14.93
N LEU A 62 -20.38 3.73 15.35
CA LEU A 62 -19.25 3.42 16.23
C LEU A 62 -19.73 2.79 17.54
N GLY A 63 -20.78 3.33 18.16
CA GLY A 63 -21.37 2.79 19.38
C GLY A 63 -21.86 1.35 19.22
N GLN A 64 -22.53 1.03 18.10
CA GLN A 64 -22.97 -0.33 17.79
C GLN A 64 -21.77 -1.30 17.63
N GLN A 65 -20.72 -0.87 16.94
CA GLN A 65 -19.56 -1.72 16.70
C GLN A 65 -18.74 -1.94 17.99
N VAL A 66 -18.57 -0.92 18.85
CA VAL A 66 -17.92 -1.07 20.16
C VAL A 66 -18.70 -2.04 21.05
N ALA A 67 -20.03 -1.91 21.10
CA ALA A 67 -20.89 -2.83 21.85
C ALA A 67 -20.77 -4.28 21.33
N ALA A 68 -20.67 -4.46 20.00
CA ALA A 68 -20.44 -5.76 19.39
C ALA A 68 -19.09 -6.37 19.79
N LEU A 69 -18.02 -5.56 19.82
CA LEU A 69 -16.69 -5.99 20.29
C LEU A 69 -16.71 -6.38 21.78
N GLU A 70 -17.37 -5.59 22.63
CA GLU A 70 -17.50 -5.90 24.06
C GLU A 70 -18.30 -7.20 24.28
N ALA A 71 -19.35 -7.45 23.48
CA ALA A 71 -20.16 -8.66 23.56
C ALA A 71 -19.45 -9.91 23.02
N ALA A 72 -18.56 -9.76 22.03
CA ALA A 72 -17.81 -10.86 21.45
C ALA A 72 -16.78 -11.47 22.44
N GLY A 73 -16.36 -10.72 23.46
CA GLY A 73 -15.50 -11.20 24.53
C GLY A 73 -14.13 -11.71 24.02
N PRO A 74 -13.45 -12.62 24.74
CA PRO A 74 -12.15 -13.15 24.33
C PRO A 74 -12.20 -14.08 23.10
N GLY A 75 -13.38 -14.29 22.49
CA GLY A 75 -13.58 -15.17 21.33
C GLY A 75 -13.39 -14.49 19.98
N THR A 76 -12.96 -13.22 19.94
CA THR A 76 -12.64 -12.52 18.69
C THR A 76 -11.32 -13.02 18.08
N PRO A 77 -11.18 -13.06 16.73
CA PRO A 77 -9.95 -13.49 16.05
C PRO A 77 -8.69 -12.72 16.49
N ALA A 78 -8.84 -11.46 16.91
CA ALA A 78 -7.83 -10.70 17.63
C ALA A 78 -8.34 -10.43 19.06
N PRO A 79 -7.65 -10.88 20.13
CA PRO A 79 -8.08 -10.59 21.49
C PRO A 79 -7.99 -9.09 21.74
N VAL A 80 -9.16 -8.46 21.92
CA VAL A 80 -9.27 -7.05 22.25
C VAL A 80 -8.81 -6.84 23.68
N THR A 81 -7.81 -6.00 23.88
CA THR A 81 -7.29 -5.69 25.21
C THR A 81 -8.22 -4.71 25.94
N PRO A 82 -8.29 -4.74 27.29
CA PRO A 82 -9.02 -3.73 28.05
C PRO A 82 -8.55 -2.29 27.76
N GLN A 83 -7.27 -2.13 27.40
CA GLN A 83 -6.70 -0.83 27.03
C GLN A 83 -7.25 -0.31 25.69
N GLU A 84 -7.39 -1.17 24.69
CA GLU A 84 -7.99 -0.83 23.39
C GLU A 84 -9.45 -0.42 23.52
N ILE A 85 -10.22 -1.13 24.35
CA ILE A 85 -11.63 -0.77 24.65
C ILE A 85 -11.68 0.60 25.36
N ALA A 86 -10.80 0.83 26.34
CA ALA A 86 -10.73 2.12 27.03
C ALA A 86 -10.37 3.27 26.07
N GLN A 87 -9.46 3.03 25.12
CA GLN A 87 -9.06 4.02 24.11
C GLN A 87 -10.20 4.33 23.13
N LEU A 88 -10.90 3.31 22.62
CA LEU A 88 -12.10 3.49 21.79
C LEU A 88 -13.17 4.31 22.52
N ARG A 89 -13.42 4.01 23.80
CA ARG A 89 -14.39 4.77 24.62
C ARG A 89 -13.97 6.22 24.81
N ALA A 90 -12.68 6.49 25.01
CA ALA A 90 -12.17 7.85 25.11
C ALA A 90 -12.38 8.64 23.81
N LEU A 91 -12.12 8.02 22.65
CA LEU A 91 -12.39 8.63 21.34
C LEU A 91 -13.89 8.89 21.13
N GLN A 92 -14.75 7.94 21.49
CA GLN A 92 -16.21 8.12 21.42
C GLN A 92 -16.68 9.30 22.29
N GLN A 93 -16.18 9.41 23.53
CA GLN A 93 -16.48 10.55 24.41
C GLN A 93 -15.98 11.87 23.84
N GLY A 94 -14.78 11.90 23.25
CA GLY A 94 -14.23 13.07 22.57
C GLY A 94 -15.10 13.53 21.40
N ALA A 95 -15.52 12.59 20.53
CA ALA A 95 -16.40 12.88 19.41
C ALA A 95 -17.79 13.38 19.86
N GLN A 96 -18.35 12.80 20.91
CA GLN A 96 -19.61 13.28 21.52
C GLN A 96 -19.46 14.70 22.08
N GLY A 97 -18.36 15.00 22.77
CA GLY A 97 -18.07 16.33 23.29
C GLY A 97 -17.96 17.37 22.17
N ALA A 98 -17.27 17.04 21.08
CA ALA A 98 -17.18 17.90 19.90
C ALA A 98 -18.55 18.12 19.24
N ALA A 99 -19.39 17.08 19.16
CA ALA A 99 -20.74 17.17 18.63
C ALA A 99 -21.63 18.09 19.48
N GLN A 100 -21.59 17.97 20.81
CA GLN A 100 -22.36 18.82 21.73
C GLN A 100 -21.96 20.30 21.65
N GLN A 101 -20.71 20.58 21.28
CA GLN A 101 -20.19 21.93 21.07
C GLN A 101 -20.49 22.49 19.67
N GLY A 102 -21.16 21.73 18.80
CA GLY A 102 -21.40 22.11 17.41
C GLY A 102 -20.14 22.10 16.53
N ASN A 103 -19.05 21.48 16.98
CA ASN A 103 -17.80 21.39 16.23
C ASN A 103 -17.77 20.13 15.35
N ALA A 104 -18.51 20.18 14.24
CA ALA A 104 -18.62 19.06 13.30
C ALA A 104 -17.26 18.59 12.72
N PRO A 105 -16.32 19.48 12.31
CA PRO A 105 -15.01 19.06 11.81
C PRO A 105 -14.19 18.29 12.85
N ALA A 106 -14.19 18.74 14.11
CA ALA A 106 -13.49 18.03 15.18
C ALA A 106 -14.13 16.67 15.47
N CYS A 107 -15.47 16.59 15.47
CA CYS A 107 -16.16 15.31 15.62
C CYS A 107 -15.76 14.33 14.50
N GLN A 108 -15.75 14.79 13.24
CA GLN A 108 -15.40 13.95 12.10
C GLN A 108 -13.94 13.46 12.17
N ALA A 109 -12.99 14.30 12.60
CA ALA A 109 -11.61 13.89 12.77
C ALA A 109 -11.46 12.78 13.83
N ILE A 110 -12.08 12.97 15.01
CA ILE A 110 -12.03 11.98 16.10
C ILE A 110 -12.74 10.67 15.70
N LEU A 111 -13.87 10.76 14.99
CA LEU A 111 -14.56 9.58 14.45
C LEU A 111 -13.70 8.83 13.44
N GLY A 112 -12.94 9.53 12.59
CA GLY A 112 -12.01 8.90 11.65
C GLY A 112 -10.93 8.08 12.36
N GLU A 113 -10.35 8.62 13.43
CA GLU A 113 -9.38 7.91 14.28
C GLU A 113 -10.01 6.71 14.98
N ALA A 114 -11.21 6.87 15.54
CA ALA A 114 -11.94 5.79 16.22
C ALA A 114 -12.26 4.62 15.27
N LEU A 115 -12.70 4.93 14.04
CA LEU A 115 -12.98 3.92 13.02
C LEU A 115 -11.70 3.20 12.57
N ALA A 116 -10.57 3.90 12.45
CA ALA A 116 -9.29 3.26 12.12
C ALA A 116 -8.81 2.32 13.25
N LEU A 117 -8.96 2.72 14.51
CA LEU A 117 -8.65 1.87 15.65
C LEU A 117 -9.58 0.65 15.71
N GLN A 118 -10.88 0.85 15.52
CA GLN A 118 -11.87 -0.22 15.45
C GLN A 118 -11.53 -1.23 14.34
N ASP A 119 -11.20 -0.75 13.15
CA ASP A 119 -10.80 -1.59 12.02
C ASP A 119 -9.57 -2.45 12.36
N SER A 120 -8.58 -1.86 13.04
CA SER A 120 -7.38 -2.58 13.49
C SER A 120 -7.65 -3.64 14.56
N ILE A 121 -8.73 -3.49 15.32
CA ILE A 121 -9.16 -4.44 16.37
C ILE A 121 -10.04 -5.55 15.77
N ALA A 122 -10.88 -5.22 14.78
CA ALA A 122 -11.77 -6.17 14.14
C ALA A 122 -11.04 -7.15 13.21
N HIS A 123 -9.88 -6.77 12.67
CA HIS A 123 -9.07 -7.60 11.81
C HIS A 123 -7.93 -8.31 12.58
N PRO A 124 -7.52 -9.52 12.16
CA PRO A 124 -6.33 -10.17 12.69
C PRO A 124 -5.11 -9.26 12.55
N ARG A 125 -4.41 -8.98 13.67
CA ARG A 125 -3.19 -8.17 13.67
C ARG A 125 -2.00 -8.90 13.03
N ALA A 126 -2.05 -10.23 13.06
CA ALA A 126 -1.09 -11.12 12.43
C ALA A 126 -1.84 -12.37 11.99
N ILE A 127 -1.40 -12.94 10.89
CA ILE A 127 -1.86 -14.22 10.34
C ILE A 127 -0.59 -15.03 10.10
N ALA A 128 -0.63 -16.32 10.43
CA ALA A 128 0.51 -17.18 10.18
C ALA A 128 0.72 -17.35 8.67
N ALA A 129 1.97 -17.45 8.20
CA ALA A 129 2.25 -17.49 6.76
C ALA A 129 1.65 -18.72 6.08
N ASP A 130 1.60 -19.85 6.79
CA ASP A 130 0.97 -21.10 6.37
C ASP A 130 -0.56 -21.02 6.31
N GLU A 131 -1.20 -20.14 7.11
CA GLU A 131 -2.63 -19.84 6.97
C GLU A 131 -2.94 -18.99 5.73
N LEU A 132 -1.93 -18.34 5.16
CA LEU A 132 -2.05 -17.58 3.91
C LEU A 132 -1.78 -18.44 2.68
N GLU A 133 -0.97 -19.48 2.83
CA GLU A 133 -0.85 -20.55 1.84
C GLU A 133 -2.20 -21.28 1.70
N ASP A 134 -2.58 -21.61 0.48
CA ASP A 134 -3.89 -22.16 0.11
C ASP A 134 -5.12 -21.28 0.43
N ALA A 135 -4.93 -20.04 0.87
CA ALA A 135 -6.03 -19.13 1.14
C ALA A 135 -6.86 -18.89 -0.13
N LYS A 136 -8.19 -19.03 -0.01
CA LYS A 136 -9.12 -18.89 -1.14
C LYS A 136 -9.17 -17.46 -1.65
N LEU A 137 -9.20 -17.32 -2.96
CA LEU A 137 -9.31 -16.03 -3.65
C LEU A 137 -10.65 -15.91 -4.34
N ARG A 138 -11.32 -14.79 -4.12
CA ARG A 138 -12.57 -14.46 -4.81
C ARG A 138 -12.48 -13.12 -5.52
N SER A 139 -13.25 -12.98 -6.59
CA SER A 139 -13.48 -11.68 -7.21
C SER A 139 -14.48 -10.86 -6.40
N PRO A 140 -14.60 -9.54 -6.67
CA PRO A 140 -15.53 -8.67 -5.94
C PRO A 140 -17.01 -9.06 -6.06
N ASP A 141 -17.39 -9.81 -7.10
CA ASP A 141 -18.72 -10.38 -7.31
C ASP A 141 -18.94 -11.73 -6.59
N GLY A 142 -17.93 -12.23 -5.87
CA GLY A 142 -17.99 -13.47 -5.11
C GLY A 142 -17.66 -14.74 -5.89
N ALA A 143 -17.24 -14.65 -7.17
CA ALA A 143 -16.81 -15.82 -7.91
C ALA A 143 -15.44 -16.33 -7.43
N ASP A 144 -15.25 -17.65 -7.46
CA ASP A 144 -13.97 -18.29 -7.11
C ASP A 144 -12.92 -18.02 -8.20
N LEU A 145 -11.76 -17.51 -7.77
CA LEU A 145 -10.62 -17.25 -8.64
C LEU A 145 -9.53 -18.30 -8.50
N GLY A 146 -9.45 -19.02 -7.37
CA GLY A 146 -8.36 -19.94 -7.04
C GLY A 146 -7.79 -19.72 -5.64
N SER A 147 -6.48 -19.90 -5.47
CA SER A 147 -5.80 -19.84 -4.17
C SER A 147 -4.42 -19.17 -4.24
N VAL A 148 -3.90 -18.81 -3.07
CA VAL A 148 -2.51 -18.36 -2.89
C VAL A 148 -1.61 -19.59 -2.82
N SER A 149 -0.58 -19.67 -3.65
CA SER A 149 0.40 -20.77 -3.63
C SER A 149 1.60 -20.46 -2.74
N GLU A 150 2.06 -19.21 -2.72
CA GLU A 150 3.23 -18.79 -1.93
C GLU A 150 3.24 -17.27 -1.72
N LEU A 151 3.96 -16.84 -0.68
CA LEU A 151 4.20 -15.44 -0.38
C LEU A 151 5.65 -15.05 -0.65
N ILE A 152 5.84 -13.90 -1.28
CA ILE A 152 7.16 -13.32 -1.53
C ILE A 152 7.37 -12.18 -0.55
N ILE A 153 8.37 -12.31 0.30
CA ILE A 153 8.69 -11.36 1.36
C ILE A 153 9.93 -10.57 0.98
N ASP A 154 9.88 -9.25 1.19
CA ASP A 154 11.07 -8.41 1.13
C ASP A 154 11.85 -8.55 2.44
N PRO A 155 13.06 -9.13 2.42
CA PRO A 155 13.82 -9.39 3.64
C PRO A 155 14.27 -8.10 4.36
N ASN A 156 14.32 -6.96 3.67
CA ASN A 156 14.76 -5.70 4.27
C ASN A 156 13.64 -5.01 5.05
N SER A 157 12.40 -5.09 4.54
CA SER A 157 11.25 -4.41 5.14
C SER A 157 10.35 -5.35 5.95
N GLY A 158 10.50 -6.66 5.78
CA GLY A 158 9.61 -7.67 6.37
C GLY A 158 8.19 -7.65 5.79
N ARG A 159 7.95 -6.90 4.71
CA ARG A 159 6.64 -6.76 4.07
C ARG A 159 6.45 -7.86 3.02
N VAL A 160 5.19 -8.31 2.86
CA VAL A 160 4.80 -9.14 1.72
C VAL A 160 4.81 -8.26 0.46
N ALA A 161 5.71 -8.58 -0.46
CA ALA A 161 5.82 -7.91 -1.75
C ALA A 161 4.73 -8.40 -2.71
N TYR A 162 4.56 -9.72 -2.79
CA TYR A 162 3.62 -10.38 -3.69
C TYR A 162 3.03 -11.62 -3.02
N ALA A 163 1.79 -11.94 -3.37
CA ALA A 163 1.30 -13.30 -3.30
C ALA A 163 1.35 -13.88 -4.71
N VAL A 164 1.85 -15.10 -4.83
CA VAL A 164 1.74 -15.86 -6.07
C VAL A 164 0.43 -16.63 -6.00
N VAL A 165 -0.37 -16.49 -7.04
CA VAL A 165 -1.71 -17.06 -7.08
C VAL A 165 -1.82 -18.10 -8.18
N GLU A 166 -2.55 -19.15 -7.88
CA GLU A 166 -2.96 -20.17 -8.82
C GLU A 166 -4.43 -19.94 -9.15
N LEU A 167 -4.73 -19.72 -10.44
CA LEU A 167 -6.12 -19.51 -10.86
C LEU A 167 -6.82 -20.86 -11.07
N GLY A 168 -7.92 -21.07 -10.35
CA GLY A 168 -8.72 -22.30 -10.43
C GLY A 168 -9.73 -22.33 -11.58
N GLY A 169 -10.19 -23.54 -11.94
CA GLY A 169 -11.24 -23.77 -12.95
C GLY A 169 -10.75 -24.43 -14.25
N PHE A 170 -11.66 -24.65 -15.21
CA PHE A 170 -11.47 -25.40 -16.47
C PHE A 170 -10.40 -24.83 -17.46
N LEU A 171 -9.52 -23.93 -17.03
CA LEU A 171 -8.46 -23.32 -17.83
C LEU A 171 -7.19 -24.17 -17.96
N GLY A 172 -7.26 -25.46 -17.63
CA GLY A 172 -6.39 -26.47 -18.21
C GLY A 172 -5.10 -26.75 -17.46
N LEU A 173 -4.57 -27.94 -17.74
CA LEU A 173 -3.35 -28.52 -17.20
C LEU A 173 -2.14 -27.63 -17.46
N GLY A 174 -1.68 -26.93 -16.43
CA GLY A 174 -0.43 -26.19 -16.42
C GLY A 174 -0.32 -25.35 -15.17
N GLU A 175 0.68 -25.63 -14.34
CA GLU A 175 1.03 -24.84 -13.16
C GLU A 175 1.44 -23.44 -13.60
N SER A 176 0.46 -22.54 -13.69
CA SER A 176 0.64 -21.14 -14.06
C SER A 176 0.46 -20.30 -12.82
N HIS A 177 1.57 -19.72 -12.40
CA HIS A 177 1.68 -18.85 -11.26
C HIS A 177 1.58 -17.40 -11.70
N PHE A 178 0.74 -16.64 -11.00
CA PHE A 178 0.52 -15.23 -11.26
C PHE A 178 1.00 -14.41 -10.04
N PRO A 179 2.06 -13.59 -10.18
CA PRO A 179 2.48 -12.71 -9.11
C PRO A 179 1.49 -11.54 -9.02
N VAL A 180 0.89 -11.35 -7.85
CA VAL A 180 -0.06 -10.29 -7.56
C VAL A 180 0.46 -9.45 -6.38
N PRO A 181 0.60 -8.12 -6.54
CA PRO A 181 0.99 -7.26 -5.44
C PRO A 181 0.05 -7.39 -4.24
N TRP A 182 0.62 -7.51 -3.04
CA TRP A 182 -0.16 -7.71 -1.79
C TRP A 182 -1.21 -6.62 -1.54
N ALA A 183 -0.95 -5.40 -2.02
CA ALA A 183 -1.86 -4.25 -1.88
C ALA A 183 -3.24 -4.42 -2.56
N LEU A 184 -3.43 -5.47 -3.38
CA LEU A 184 -4.70 -5.76 -4.07
C LEU A 184 -5.59 -6.76 -3.32
N PHE A 185 -5.08 -7.38 -2.25
CA PHE A 185 -5.80 -8.38 -1.46
C PHE A 185 -6.54 -7.68 -0.32
N THR A 186 -7.81 -8.01 -0.18
CA THR A 186 -8.65 -7.56 0.94
C THR A 186 -9.09 -8.77 1.75
N PRO A 187 -8.85 -8.82 3.07
CA PRO A 187 -9.33 -9.92 3.91
C PRO A 187 -10.83 -10.13 3.77
N SER A 188 -11.25 -11.40 3.75
CA SER A 188 -12.65 -11.82 3.72
C SER A 188 -12.81 -13.05 4.59
N GLY A 189 -13.97 -13.28 5.20
CA GLY A 189 -14.14 -14.22 6.32
C GLY A 189 -13.47 -15.60 6.17
N ASP A 190 -13.42 -16.17 4.97
CA ASP A 190 -12.79 -17.46 4.67
C ASP A 190 -11.68 -17.39 3.59
N GLY A 191 -11.07 -16.21 3.39
CA GLY A 191 -9.96 -16.02 2.45
C GLY A 191 -9.71 -14.55 2.10
N TYR A 192 -9.53 -14.26 0.81
CA TYR A 192 -9.26 -12.92 0.32
C TYR A 192 -10.09 -12.58 -0.90
N VAL A 193 -10.51 -11.32 -0.99
CA VAL A 193 -11.06 -10.73 -2.21
C VAL A 193 -9.93 -10.04 -2.95
N LEU A 194 -9.77 -10.40 -4.22
CA LEU A 194 -8.83 -9.77 -5.12
C LEU A 194 -9.57 -8.74 -5.98
N ASN A 195 -9.31 -7.45 -5.77
CA ASN A 195 -9.99 -6.38 -6.48
C ASN A 195 -9.36 -6.13 -7.87
N VAL A 196 -9.39 -7.16 -8.72
CA VAL A 196 -8.84 -7.14 -10.08
C VAL A 196 -9.85 -7.81 -11.03
N PRO A 197 -10.23 -7.16 -12.15
CA PRO A 197 -11.10 -7.79 -13.14
C PRO A 197 -10.49 -9.10 -13.67
N LYS A 198 -11.32 -10.13 -13.88
CA LYS A 198 -10.88 -11.45 -14.36
C LYS A 198 -10.07 -11.38 -15.65
N ASP A 199 -10.45 -10.50 -16.59
CA ASP A 199 -9.72 -10.30 -17.85
C ASP A 199 -8.30 -9.76 -17.62
N LYS A 200 -8.10 -8.95 -16.56
CA LYS A 200 -6.78 -8.45 -16.20
C LYS A 200 -5.93 -9.53 -15.52
N LEU A 201 -6.54 -10.46 -14.78
CA LEU A 201 -5.80 -11.60 -14.22
C LEU A 201 -5.38 -12.61 -15.29
N THR A 202 -6.27 -12.93 -16.23
CA THR A 202 -5.97 -13.88 -17.32
C THR A 202 -4.90 -13.39 -18.29
N ASN A 203 -4.78 -12.07 -18.48
CA ASN A 203 -3.73 -11.45 -19.29
C ASN A 203 -2.49 -11.05 -18.49
N ALA A 204 -2.44 -11.35 -17.19
CA ALA A 204 -1.33 -10.96 -16.34
C ALA A 204 -0.03 -11.70 -16.70
N PRO A 205 1.14 -11.10 -16.44
CA PRO A 205 2.40 -11.81 -16.49
C PRO A 205 2.32 -13.08 -15.64
N ARG A 206 2.67 -14.23 -16.22
CA ARG A 206 2.64 -15.54 -15.57
C ARG A 206 3.94 -16.29 -15.77
N PHE A 207 4.24 -17.21 -14.89
CA PHE A 207 5.37 -18.12 -15.00
C PHE A 207 4.97 -19.54 -14.57
N SER A 208 5.82 -20.51 -14.90
CA SER A 208 5.77 -21.86 -14.37
C SER A 208 6.96 -22.09 -13.46
N GLU A 209 6.97 -23.17 -12.68
CA GLU A 209 8.13 -23.53 -11.84
C GLU A 209 9.45 -23.55 -12.64
N SER A 210 9.40 -24.07 -13.88
CA SER A 210 10.57 -24.19 -14.76
C SER A 210 11.09 -22.86 -15.34
N ASN A 211 10.33 -21.78 -15.27
CA ASN A 211 10.71 -20.46 -15.82
C ASN A 211 10.38 -19.35 -14.82
N ARG A 212 10.71 -19.58 -13.55
CA ARG A 212 10.48 -18.60 -12.49
C ARG A 212 11.35 -17.36 -12.72
N PRO A 213 10.77 -16.14 -12.72
CA PRO A 213 11.55 -14.92 -12.86
C PRO A 213 12.41 -14.68 -11.62
N ASN A 214 13.49 -13.92 -11.78
CA ASN A 214 14.24 -13.41 -10.64
C ASN A 214 13.40 -12.33 -9.94
N MET A 215 12.67 -12.70 -8.89
CA MET A 215 11.79 -11.78 -8.15
C MET A 215 12.55 -10.72 -7.33
N ASN A 216 13.88 -10.85 -7.22
CA ASN A 216 14.75 -9.82 -6.67
C ASN A 216 15.08 -8.71 -7.69
N ASP A 217 14.76 -8.90 -8.97
CA ASP A 217 14.95 -7.88 -10.00
C ASP A 217 13.93 -6.74 -9.83
N ARG A 218 14.46 -5.55 -9.55
CA ARG A 218 13.67 -4.34 -9.38
C ARG A 218 12.89 -3.92 -10.62
N GLN A 219 13.42 -4.16 -11.82
CA GLN A 219 12.75 -3.82 -13.07
C GLN A 219 11.55 -4.73 -13.31
N TRP A 220 11.73 -6.04 -13.10
CA TRP A 220 10.62 -7.00 -13.12
C TRP A 220 9.54 -6.62 -12.11
N ALA A 221 9.95 -6.34 -10.86
CA ALA A 221 9.07 -5.91 -9.79
C ALA A 221 8.26 -4.64 -10.16
N MET A 222 8.90 -3.65 -10.77
CA MET A 222 8.24 -2.43 -11.27
C MET A 222 7.25 -2.73 -12.40
N ALA A 223 7.58 -3.63 -13.32
CA ALA A 223 6.70 -4.02 -14.42
C ALA A 223 5.41 -4.68 -13.90
N ILE A 224 5.50 -5.57 -12.91
CA ILE A 224 4.33 -6.18 -12.26
C ILE A 224 3.43 -5.10 -11.63
N HIS A 225 4.00 -4.22 -10.81
CA HIS A 225 3.24 -3.14 -10.17
C HIS A 225 2.58 -2.21 -11.20
N THR A 226 3.31 -1.88 -12.27
CA THR A 226 2.80 -1.06 -13.39
C THR A 226 1.63 -1.73 -14.10
N TYR A 227 1.73 -3.03 -14.38
CA TYR A 227 0.65 -3.81 -14.97
C TYR A 227 -0.63 -3.73 -14.13
N TYR A 228 -0.51 -3.93 -12.81
CA TYR A 228 -1.66 -3.86 -11.92
C TYR A 228 -2.13 -2.43 -11.64
N GLY A 229 -1.33 -1.41 -11.95
CA GLY A 229 -1.67 -0.01 -11.70
C GLY A 229 -1.59 0.37 -10.22
N VAL A 230 -0.75 -0.33 -9.45
CA VAL A 230 -0.58 -0.09 -8.01
C VAL A 230 0.81 0.47 -7.74
N SER A 231 0.87 1.44 -6.83
CA SER A 231 2.16 1.97 -6.38
C SER A 231 2.95 0.86 -5.68
N PRO A 232 4.25 0.71 -5.97
CA PRO A 232 5.08 -0.21 -5.24
C PRO A 232 5.11 0.03 -3.74
N TYR A 233 5.20 -1.04 -2.95
CA TYR A 233 5.16 -0.92 -1.49
C TYR A 233 6.33 -0.08 -0.95
N TRP A 234 7.50 -0.13 -1.60
CA TRP A 234 8.71 0.60 -1.22
C TRP A 234 8.67 2.10 -1.51
N THR A 235 7.75 2.59 -2.36
CA THR A 235 7.60 4.04 -2.60
C THR A 235 6.71 4.70 -1.56
N ARG A 236 5.86 3.93 -0.86
CA ARG A 236 5.02 4.46 0.22
C ARG A 236 5.84 4.94 1.40
N ASP A 237 6.91 4.24 1.75
CA ASP A 237 7.78 4.63 2.86
C ASP A 237 8.50 5.95 2.56
N SER A 238 8.93 6.17 1.32
CA SER A 238 9.57 7.42 0.89
C SER A 238 8.59 8.59 0.78
N ALA A 239 7.36 8.35 0.32
CA ALA A 239 6.31 9.38 0.32
C ALA A 239 5.87 9.75 1.74
N THR A 240 5.75 8.77 2.64
CA THR A 240 5.41 8.97 4.05
C THR A 240 6.52 9.71 4.78
N LEU A 241 7.79 9.34 4.56
CA LEU A 241 8.94 10.06 5.11
C LEU A 241 9.02 11.49 4.57
N ALA A 242 8.75 11.72 3.28
CA ALA A 242 8.70 13.06 2.71
C ALA A 242 7.54 13.91 3.29
N ALA A 243 6.38 13.29 3.52
CA ALA A 243 5.23 13.94 4.16
C ALA A 243 5.50 14.28 5.64
N ILE A 244 6.11 13.35 6.40
CA ILE A 244 6.50 13.57 7.80
C ILE A 244 7.60 14.62 7.89
N ALA A 245 8.62 14.58 7.03
CA ALA A 245 9.67 15.60 6.99
C ALA A 245 9.11 16.98 6.60
N GLY A 246 8.09 17.02 5.73
CA GLY A 246 7.35 18.24 5.41
C GLY A 246 6.48 18.74 6.57
N ALA A 247 5.94 17.83 7.39
CA ALA A 247 5.08 18.16 8.53
C ALA A 247 5.86 18.55 9.80
N THR A 248 7.09 18.05 10.00
CA THR A 248 7.91 18.33 11.20
C THR A 248 8.70 19.64 11.12
N GLY A 249 8.53 20.45 10.06
CA GLY A 249 9.21 21.74 9.94
C GLY A 249 10.74 21.61 9.93
N GLY A 250 11.27 20.42 9.62
CA GLY A 250 12.68 20.24 9.29
C GLY A 250 12.96 21.04 8.04
N GLY A 251 13.64 22.18 8.22
CA GLY A 251 13.78 23.24 7.24
C GLY A 251 14.07 22.77 5.81
N ASN A 252 13.67 23.60 4.87
CA ASN A 252 13.75 23.44 3.41
C ASN A 252 15.13 23.04 2.83
N ASP A 253 16.14 22.73 3.65
CA ASP A 253 17.54 22.50 3.31
C ASP A 253 17.89 21.02 3.10
N ALA A 254 17.26 20.07 3.82
CA ALA A 254 17.56 18.65 3.65
C ALA A 254 17.02 18.08 2.30
N ALA A 255 15.95 18.66 1.79
CA ALA A 255 15.36 18.28 0.50
C ALA A 255 15.96 19.06 -0.71
N GLN A 256 16.78 20.09 -0.46
CA GLN A 256 17.42 20.86 -1.52
C GLN A 256 18.35 20.05 -2.42
N PRO A 257 19.27 19.20 -1.92
CA PRO A 257 20.21 18.50 -2.81
C PRO A 257 19.49 17.54 -3.76
N LEU A 258 18.46 16.82 -3.29
CA LEU A 258 17.64 15.96 -4.15
C LEU A 258 16.82 16.77 -5.16
N ARG A 259 16.24 17.91 -4.76
CA ARG A 259 15.49 18.78 -5.68
C ARG A 259 16.39 19.40 -6.75
N GLN A 260 17.62 19.79 -6.39
CA GLN A 260 18.61 20.30 -7.33
C GLN A 260 19.01 19.21 -8.35
N GLU A 261 19.20 17.98 -7.89
CA GLU A 261 19.55 16.87 -8.79
C GLU A 261 18.40 16.52 -9.75
N VAL A 262 17.16 16.48 -9.26
CA VAL A 262 15.98 16.27 -10.10
C VAL A 262 15.83 17.40 -11.14
N GLN A 263 16.07 18.66 -10.75
CA GLN A 263 16.04 19.78 -11.69
C GLN A 263 17.14 19.69 -12.74
N ARG A 264 18.36 19.33 -12.35
CA ARG A 264 19.49 19.12 -13.27
C ARG A 264 19.17 18.02 -14.29
N LEU A 265 18.71 16.86 -13.81
CA LEU A 265 18.33 15.74 -14.66
C LEU A 265 17.17 16.12 -15.60
N SER A 266 16.19 16.89 -15.13
CA SER A 266 15.08 17.35 -15.98
C SER A 266 15.55 18.28 -17.11
N GLN A 267 16.54 19.14 -16.85
CA GLN A 267 17.13 20.02 -17.87
C GLN A 267 17.94 19.22 -18.91
N GLU A 268 18.63 18.18 -18.47
CA GLU A 268 19.41 17.30 -19.33
C GLU A 268 18.50 16.47 -20.25
N VAL A 269 17.41 15.94 -19.71
CA VAL A 269 16.37 15.28 -20.53
C VAL A 269 15.74 16.26 -21.53
N ALA A 270 15.43 17.49 -21.12
CA ALA A 270 14.88 18.51 -22.01
C ALA A 270 15.87 18.95 -23.10
N ARG A 271 17.17 18.93 -22.81
CA ARG A 271 18.22 19.17 -23.80
C ARG A 271 18.30 18.01 -24.79
N LEU A 272 18.41 16.79 -24.31
CA LEU A 272 18.48 15.57 -25.13
C LEU A 272 17.25 15.45 -26.05
N ASN A 273 16.06 15.78 -25.55
CA ASN A 273 14.84 15.73 -26.34
C ASN A 273 14.82 16.80 -27.46
N ARG A 274 15.42 17.97 -27.23
CA ARG A 274 15.60 18.99 -28.28
C ARG A 274 16.65 18.58 -29.31
N GLU A 275 17.76 17.98 -28.88
CA GLU A 275 18.79 17.45 -29.78
C GLU A 275 18.21 16.34 -30.68
N LEU A 276 17.39 15.45 -30.13
CA LEU A 276 16.65 14.44 -30.89
C LEU A 276 15.66 15.03 -31.89
N GLN A 277 14.94 16.09 -31.52
CA GLN A 277 14.02 16.79 -32.44
C GLN A 277 14.77 17.49 -33.57
N GLN A 278 15.93 18.08 -33.29
CA GLN A 278 16.79 18.72 -34.30
C GLN A 278 17.42 17.68 -35.24
N ALA A 279 17.88 16.55 -34.71
CA ALA A 279 18.39 15.45 -35.53
C ALA A 279 17.31 14.87 -36.45
N ARG A 280 16.06 14.76 -35.95
CA ARG A 280 14.90 14.36 -36.77
C ARG A 280 14.50 15.42 -37.79
N GLY A 281 14.61 16.70 -37.47
CA GLY A 281 14.34 17.82 -38.40
C GLY A 281 15.40 17.95 -39.50
N ALA A 282 16.68 17.71 -39.19
CA ALA A 282 17.77 17.71 -40.17
C ALA A 282 17.69 16.52 -41.13
N ALA A 283 17.16 15.38 -40.69
CA ALA A 283 16.88 14.24 -41.57
C ALA A 283 15.67 14.47 -42.50
N GLY A 284 14.86 15.51 -42.27
CA GLY A 284 13.63 15.81 -43.03
C GLY A 284 13.78 16.85 -44.15
N SER A 285 14.96 17.44 -44.38
CA SER A 285 15.12 18.60 -45.29
C SER A 285 15.91 18.36 -46.58
N SER A 286 16.22 17.12 -46.95
CA SER A 286 16.86 16.84 -48.26
C SER A 286 15.99 15.94 -49.13
N GLY A 287 15.34 16.54 -50.15
CA GLY A 287 14.79 15.80 -51.29
C GLY A 287 13.42 16.24 -51.80
N SER A 288 13.25 17.51 -52.21
CA SER A 288 12.25 17.83 -53.24
C SER A 288 12.89 17.67 -54.63
N PRO A 289 12.26 16.99 -55.59
CA PRO A 289 12.82 16.80 -56.94
C PRO A 289 12.62 18.05 -57.82
N PRO A 290 13.52 18.34 -58.78
CA PRO A 290 13.35 19.43 -59.73
C PRO A 290 12.38 19.06 -60.87
N PRO A 291 11.77 20.05 -61.56
CA PRO A 291 10.82 19.80 -62.64
C PRO A 291 11.51 19.39 -63.96
N ALA A 292 10.70 18.76 -64.81
CA ALA A 292 11.03 17.99 -66.01
C ALA A 292 11.69 18.76 -67.18
N GLY A 293 12.41 18.01 -68.04
CA GLY A 293 12.84 18.45 -69.38
C GLY A 293 13.42 17.34 -70.27
N THR A 294 12.56 16.79 -71.15
CA THR A 294 12.79 16.24 -72.51
C THR A 294 13.92 15.23 -72.82
N GLY A 295 13.54 14.06 -73.36
CA GLY A 295 14.13 13.52 -74.60
C GLY A 295 14.75 12.11 -74.58
N SER A 296 14.06 11.18 -75.25
CA SER A 296 14.57 10.02 -76.02
C SER A 296 14.87 8.64 -75.36
N ALA A 297 14.07 7.66 -75.81
CA ALA A 297 14.39 6.28 -76.25
C ALA A 297 14.79 5.13 -75.27
N ILE A 298 13.79 4.31 -74.88
CA ILE A 298 13.58 2.82 -75.00
C ILE A 298 14.77 1.90 -75.43
N PRO A 299 14.86 0.57 -75.07
CA PRO A 299 14.23 -0.28 -74.01
C PRO A 299 15.15 -1.28 -73.24
N GLY A 300 14.62 -1.95 -72.19
CA GLY A 300 14.72 -3.42 -72.09
C GLY A 300 15.03 -4.06 -70.71
N GLY A 301 14.07 -4.87 -70.21
CA GLY A 301 14.22 -6.02 -69.28
C GLY A 301 14.62 -5.70 -67.83
N ASP A 302 14.31 -6.47 -66.79
CA ASP A 302 13.56 -7.71 -66.57
C ASP A 302 13.25 -7.78 -65.04
N SER A 303 12.38 -8.72 -64.70
CA SER A 303 11.78 -9.06 -63.41
C SER A 303 12.77 -9.38 -62.26
N GLY A 304 12.36 -9.19 -61.00
CA GLY A 304 13.10 -9.75 -59.85
C GLY A 304 12.64 -9.35 -58.45
N SER A 305 11.65 -10.07 -57.93
CA SER A 305 11.50 -10.60 -56.55
C SER A 305 12.07 -9.84 -55.33
N ASN A 306 11.19 -9.50 -54.39
CA ASN A 306 11.53 -9.09 -53.02
C ASN A 306 10.93 -10.06 -51.99
N PRO A 307 11.74 -10.69 -51.11
CA PRO A 307 11.24 -11.18 -49.83
C PRO A 307 12.09 -10.68 -48.65
N GLY A 308 11.43 -10.41 -47.52
CA GLY A 308 12.08 -10.38 -46.21
C GLY A 308 11.75 -9.16 -45.37
N ASN A 309 10.68 -9.27 -44.56
CA ASN A 309 10.48 -8.41 -43.41
C ASN A 309 10.58 -9.30 -42.15
N ALA A 310 11.77 -9.36 -41.54
CA ALA A 310 12.02 -10.01 -40.27
C ALA A 310 12.14 -8.94 -39.19
N ALA A 311 11.28 -9.02 -38.17
CA ALA A 311 11.30 -8.15 -37.00
C ALA A 311 12.50 -8.49 -36.07
N PRO A 312 13.05 -7.51 -35.33
CA PRO A 312 14.26 -7.68 -34.54
C PRO A 312 14.00 -8.34 -33.17
N GLN A 313 14.86 -9.29 -32.78
CA GLN A 313 14.93 -9.83 -31.41
C GLN A 313 15.92 -9.04 -30.54
N PRO A 314 15.68 -8.92 -29.21
CA PRO A 314 16.61 -8.28 -28.28
C PRO A 314 17.77 -9.21 -27.86
N PRO A 315 18.90 -8.64 -27.41
CA PRO A 315 20.16 -9.37 -27.23
C PRO A 315 20.22 -10.21 -25.95
N VAL A 316 20.83 -11.39 -26.09
CA VAL A 316 21.22 -12.29 -25.00
C VAL A 316 22.50 -11.75 -24.36
N SER A 317 22.46 -11.43 -23.06
CA SER A 317 23.65 -11.11 -22.28
C SER A 317 24.26 -12.39 -21.73
N GLN A 318 25.47 -12.71 -22.18
CA GLN A 318 26.36 -13.65 -21.52
C GLN A 318 27.25 -12.89 -20.54
N GLN A 319 27.18 -13.24 -19.26
CA GLN A 319 28.32 -13.45 -18.35
C GLN A 319 27.80 -14.01 -17.03
#